data_AF-A0A6V7IYA9-F1
#
_entry.id   AF-A0A6V7IYA9-F1
#
_cell.length_a   1.000
_cell.length_b   1.000
_cell.length_c   1.000
_cell.angle_alpha   90.00
_cell.angle_beta   90.00
_cell.angle_gamma   90.00
#
_symmetry.space_group_name_H-M   'P 1'
#
loop_
_entity.id
_entity.type
_entity.pdbx_description
1 polymer ?
#
loop_
_entity_poly.entity_id
_entity_poly.type
_entity_poly.pdbx_seq_one_letter_code
_entity_poly.pdbx_strand_id
1 'polypeptide(L)' 'LGLVCFRAKGTDKLNQKLLSSINDSGRIHMIPAKVNHRYTIRFVLTAPNACVEDV' A
#
# COMPACT_ATOMS: atom_id res chain seq x y z
N LEU A 1 -14.24 6.97 5.40
CA LEU A 1 -12.79 7.09 5.08
C LEU A 1 -12.24 5.68 4.93
N GLY A 2 -11.70 5.32 3.76
CA GLY A 2 -11.25 3.95 3.42
C GLY A 2 -9.73 3.82 3.25
N LEU A 3 -8.95 4.44 4.14
CA LEU A 3 -7.49 4.41 4.13
C LEU A 3 -6.98 3.36 5.14
N VAL A 4 -6.13 2.46 4.68
CA VAL A 4 -5.40 1.50 5.52
C VAL A 4 -3.89 1.72 5.34
N CYS A 5 -3.19 1.90 6.44
CA CYS A 5 -1.73 2.00 6.48
C CYS A 5 -1.16 0.69 7.04
N PHE A 6 -0.30 0.03 6.28
CA PHE A 6 0.30 -1.22 6.71
C PHE A 6 1.79 -1.31 6.33
N ARG A 7 2.49 -2.23 6.97
CA ARG A 7 3.86 -2.60 6.62
C ARG A 7 4.09 -4.04 7.01
N ALA A 8 4.84 -4.78 6.20
CA ALA A 8 5.34 -6.08 6.60
C ALA A 8 6.33 -5.90 7.77
N LYS A 9 6.28 -6.83 8.74
CA LYS A 9 7.26 -6.88 9.83
C LYS A 9 8.65 -7.10 9.23
N GLY A 10 9.62 -6.26 9.62
CA GLY A 10 10.96 -6.25 9.03
C GLY A 10 11.42 -4.84 8.64
N THR A 11 12.33 -4.78 7.67
CA THR A 11 13.05 -3.56 7.27
C THR A 11 12.25 -2.68 6.30
N ASP A 12 12.67 -1.42 6.19
CA ASP A 12 12.06 -0.49 5.23
C ASP A 12 12.44 -0.84 3.78
N LYS A 13 13.63 -1.39 3.55
CA LYS A 13 14.03 -1.91 2.23
C LYS A 13 13.12 -3.03 1.75
N LEU A 14 12.66 -3.90 2.66
CA LEU A 14 11.67 -4.93 2.35
C LEU A 14 10.34 -4.31 1.92
N ASN A 15 9.87 -3.28 2.63
CA ASN A 15 8.60 -2.62 2.29
C ASN A 15 8.70 -1.78 1.00
N GLN A 16 9.85 -1.17 0.70
CA GLN A 16 10.10 -0.51 -0.58
C GLN A 16 10.07 -1.49 -1.75
N LYS A 17 10.71 -2.66 -1.59
CA LYS A 17 10.67 -3.72 -2.61
C LYS A 17 9.26 -4.24 -2.81
N LEU A 18 8.53 -4.47 -1.71
CA LEU A 18 7.12 -4.88 -1.76
C LEU A 18 6.27 -3.88 -2.54
N LEU A 19 6.41 -2.58 -2.25
CA LEU A 19 5.65 -1.55 -2.96
C LEU A 19 6.02 -1.49 -4.44
N SER A 20 7.31 -1.56 -4.78
CA SER A 20 7.76 -1.62 -6.17
C SER A 20 7.10 -2.80 -6.89
N SER A 21 7.21 -4.01 -6.34
CA SER A 21 6.63 -5.20 -6.98
C SER A 21 5.10 -5.12 -7.14
N ILE A 22 4.39 -4.49 -6.22
CA ILE A 22 2.94 -4.25 -6.34
C ILE A 22 2.66 -3.31 -7.53
N ASN A 23 3.32 -2.15 -7.57
CA ASN A 23 3.10 -1.14 -8.59
C ASN A 23 3.59 -1.58 -9.98
N ASP A 24 4.73 -2.29 -10.04
CA ASP A 24 5.32 -2.84 -11.26
C ASP A 24 4.42 -3.92 -11.88
N SER A 25 3.55 -4.57 -11.09
CA SER A 25 2.57 -5.51 -11.63
C SER A 25 1.47 -4.85 -12.46
N GLY A 26 1.28 -3.53 -12.34
CA GLY A 26 0.25 -2.77 -13.04
C GLY A 26 -1.19 -3.06 -12.63
N ARG A 27 -1.43 -4.00 -11.70
CA ARG A 27 -2.78 -4.41 -11.28
C ARG A 27 -3.42 -3.45 -10.29
N ILE A 28 -2.63 -2.98 -9.34
CA ILE A 28 -3.08 -2.03 -8.31
C ILE A 28 -1.96 -1.01 -8.08
N HIS A 29 -2.34 0.22 -7.77
CA HIS A 29 -1.39 1.30 -7.47
C HIS A 29 -1.52 1.70 -6.00
N MET A 30 -0.40 1.67 -5.28
CA MET A 30 -0.30 2.11 -3.90
C MET A 30 0.83 3.14 -3.73
N ILE A 31 0.74 3.93 -2.67
CA ILE A 31 1.71 4.98 -2.36
C ILE A 31 2.38 4.74 -1.01
N PRO A 32 3.63 5.20 -0.82
CA PRO A 32 4.29 5.12 0.47
C PRO A 32 3.93 6.29 1.37
N ALA A 33 4.24 6.13 2.65
CA ALA A 33 4.32 7.20 3.65
C ALA A 33 5.39 6.87 4.68
N LYS A 34 5.76 7.87 5.48
CA LYS A 34 6.68 7.71 6.61
C LYS A 34 5.92 8.01 7.91
N VAL A 35 5.75 7.00 8.75
CA VAL A 35 5.09 7.11 10.06
C VAL A 35 6.09 6.69 11.12
N ASN A 36 6.34 7.54 12.12
CA ASN A 36 7.34 7.29 13.17
C ASN A 36 8.70 6.88 12.59
N HIS A 37 9.13 7.60 11.55
CA HIS A 37 10.34 7.35 10.79
C HIS A 37 10.44 5.99 10.07
N ARG A 38 9.35 5.23 9.98
CA ARG A 38 9.28 3.93 9.30
C ARG A 38 8.52 4.02 7.98
N TYR A 39 9.00 3.28 6.99
CA TYR A 39 8.33 3.14 5.69
C TYR A 39 7.03 2.33 5.84
N THR A 40 5.93 2.91 5.39
CA THR A 40 4.58 2.38 5.49
C THR A 40 3.89 2.49 4.13
N ILE A 41 3.07 1.50 3.77
CA ILE A 41 2.32 1.47 2.52
C ILE A 41 0.88 1.93 2.81
N ARG A 42 0.34 2.78 1.94
CA ARG A 42 -1.04 3.29 2.03
C ARG A 42 -1.89 2.62 0.95
N PHE A 43 -2.87 1.86 1.40
CA PHE A 43 -3.95 1.36 0.57
C PHE A 43 -5.19 2.21 0.78
N VAL A 44 -5.82 2.65 -0.31
CA VAL A 44 -7.01 3.49 -0.25
C VAL A 44 -8.00 3.06 -1.31
N LEU A 45 -9.26 2.88 -0.91
CA LEU A 45 -10.36 2.71 -1.85
C LEU A 45 -10.67 4.07 -2.49
N THR A 46 -10.47 4.17 -3.81
CA THR A 46 -10.66 5.41 -4.58
C THR A 46 -11.88 5.37 -5.49
N ALA A 47 -12.30 4.18 -5.94
CA ALA A 47 -13.45 4.03 -6.81
C ALA A 47 -14.76 4.17 -6.01
N PRO A 48 -15.73 4.98 -6.48
CA PRO A 48 -17.00 5.21 -5.78
C PRO A 48 -17.89 3.97 -5.70
N ASN A 49 -17.67 3.00 -6.58
CA ASN A 49 -18.41 1.76 -6.70
C ASN A 49 -17.58 0.54 -6.29
N ALA A 50 -16.44 0.72 -5.60
CA ALA A 50 -15.64 -0.39 -5.11
C ALA A 50 -16.47 -1.30 -4.18
N CYS A 51 -16.37 -2.61 -4.38
CA CYS A 51 -17.06 -3.61 -3.58
C CYS A 51 -16.05 -4.54 -2.88
N VAL A 52 -16.55 -5.52 -2.11
CA VAL A 52 -15.70 -6.42 -1.31
C VAL A 52 -14.81 -7.28 -2.20
N GLU A 53 -15.31 -7.61 -3.39
CA GLU A 53 -14.63 -8.41 -4.39
C GLU A 53 -13.43 -7.71 -5.04
N ASP A 54 -13.32 -6.38 -4.92
CA ASP A 54 -12.18 -5.60 -5.43
C ASP A 54 -10.99 -5.53 -4.45
N VAL A 55 -11.18 -6.00 -3.20
CA VAL A 55 -10.21 -5.90 -2.08
C VAL A 55 -9.46 -7.20 -1.86
#